data_AF-A0A8T0DES8-F1
#
_entry.id   AF-A0A8T0DES8-F1
#
_cell.length_a   1.000
_cell.length_b   1.000
_cell.length_c   1.000
_cell.angle_alpha   90.00
_cell.angle_beta   90.00
_cell.angle_gamma   90.00
#
_symmetry.space_group_name_H-M   'P 1'
#
loop_
_entity.id
_entity.type
_entity.pdbx_description
1 polymer ?
#
loop_
_entity_poly.entity_id
_entity_poly.type
_entity_poly.pdbx_seq_one_letter_code
_entity_poly.pdbx_strand_id
1 'polypeptide(L)'
;MVEGESVNAVVRIAPYEYIHITNLNTHVTQLVLGPRTYVCLKDERLVFGPTQMVTVTRMTYCIIKNPVMWDDSGAPIIDKSGQVKINLGDEEYRFHQDPFALYPGEQLTDTIKDLPVVAANCALRLRAVEEFLDAESVRHVAGEEWLFEGPGAITSTYWRSPFALTSSVSCYHLRYFSNPFCKENSWLIWLVHITFPSCTATYYPRKEVTIVGPEEAQIIEINSALCLKATRDCIDRNGNSRVFGEKWLVRTPGVYLVGAYEVLVETRKAYILTETVRIFISQHV
;
A
#
# COMPACT_ATOMS: atom_id res chain seq x y z
N MET A 1 -6.08 37.77 -22.15
CA MET A 1 -6.65 39.14 -22.21
C MET A 1 -8.12 39.00 -22.50
N VAL A 2 -8.96 39.22 -21.50
CA VAL A 2 -10.39 39.53 -21.69
C VAL A 2 -10.55 40.91 -21.07
N GLU A 3 -10.72 41.90 -21.93
CA GLU A 3 -11.00 43.28 -21.54
C GLU A 3 -12.43 43.41 -21.03
N GLY A 4 -12.61 44.29 -20.06
CA GLY A 4 -13.75 45.22 -20.03
C GLY A 4 -15.12 44.66 -19.71
N GLU A 5 -15.44 44.57 -18.41
CA GLU A 5 -16.73 45.06 -17.93
C GLU A 5 -16.54 45.57 -16.49
N SER A 6 -16.49 46.90 -16.33
CA SER A 6 -16.54 47.54 -15.01
C SER A 6 -17.97 47.45 -14.50
N VAL A 7 -18.34 46.29 -13.97
CA VAL A 7 -19.69 46.07 -13.49
C VAL A 7 -19.82 46.68 -12.09
N ASN A 8 -20.62 47.74 -11.98
CA ASN A 8 -21.21 48.26 -10.73
C ASN A 8 -22.15 47.22 -10.05
N ALA A 9 -21.92 45.92 -10.20
CA ALA A 9 -22.91 44.89 -9.95
C ALA A 9 -22.73 44.24 -8.59
N VAL A 10 -23.78 44.42 -7.80
CA VAL A 10 -24.18 43.48 -6.75
C VAL A 10 -24.00 42.03 -7.21
N VAL A 11 -23.17 41.25 -6.50
CA VAL A 11 -22.88 39.84 -6.78
C VAL A 11 -23.66 38.98 -5.79
N ARG A 12 -24.48 38.06 -6.28
CA ARG A 12 -25.16 37.06 -5.43
C ARG A 12 -24.26 35.83 -5.32
N ILE A 13 -23.85 35.49 -4.10
CA ILE A 13 -23.03 34.31 -3.81
C ILE A 13 -23.95 33.28 -3.17
N ALA A 14 -24.19 32.16 -3.85
CA ALA A 14 -25.06 31.09 -3.36
C ALA A 14 -24.42 30.34 -2.17
N PRO A 15 -25.17 29.47 -1.46
CA PRO A 15 -24.59 28.54 -0.50
C PRO A 15 -23.50 27.69 -1.19
N TYR A 16 -22.39 27.46 -0.48
CA TYR A 16 -21.22 26.74 -1.00
C TYR A 16 -20.56 27.36 -2.24
N GLU A 17 -20.75 28.65 -2.47
CA GLU A 17 -19.99 29.40 -3.46
C GLU A 17 -19.04 30.39 -2.80
N TYR A 18 -18.01 30.79 -3.55
CA TYR A 18 -17.08 31.82 -3.15
C TYR A 18 -16.65 32.70 -4.33
N ILE A 19 -16.15 33.87 -3.99
CA ILE A 19 -15.56 34.85 -4.91
C ILE A 19 -14.26 35.40 -4.34
N HIS A 20 -13.40 35.93 -5.22
CA HIS A 20 -12.25 36.74 -4.82
C HIS A 20 -12.44 38.18 -5.28
N ILE A 21 -12.17 39.10 -4.37
CA ILE A 21 -12.32 40.54 -4.58
C ILE A 21 -10.99 41.21 -4.28
N THR A 22 -10.51 42.00 -5.22
CA THR A 22 -9.29 42.78 -5.06
C THR A 22 -9.64 44.23 -4.79
N ASN A 23 -9.12 44.79 -3.70
CA ASN A 23 -9.17 46.22 -3.46
C ASN A 23 -8.09 46.91 -4.32
N LEU A 24 -8.48 47.91 -5.11
CA LEU A 24 -7.63 48.62 -6.06
C LEU A 24 -6.66 49.60 -5.40
N ASN A 25 -6.96 50.06 -4.18
CA ASN A 25 -6.08 50.97 -3.41
C ASN A 25 -4.96 50.19 -2.71
N THR A 26 -5.29 49.04 -2.13
CA THR A 26 -4.33 48.23 -1.35
C THR A 26 -3.73 47.08 -2.16
N HIS A 27 -4.30 46.77 -3.33
CA HIS A 27 -3.99 45.58 -4.13
C HIS A 27 -4.16 44.25 -3.39
N VAL A 28 -4.87 44.25 -2.26
CA VAL A 28 -5.15 43.06 -1.47
C VAL A 28 -6.33 42.32 -2.06
N THR A 29 -6.16 41.02 -2.28
CA THR A 29 -7.23 40.13 -2.72
C THR A 29 -7.75 39.33 -1.54
N GLN A 30 -9.07 39.38 -1.32
CA GLN A 30 -9.75 38.73 -0.22
C GLN A 30 -10.75 37.69 -0.73
N LEU A 31 -10.95 36.65 0.09
CA LEU A 31 -11.92 35.59 -0.13
C LEU A 31 -13.25 35.97 0.52
N VAL A 32 -14.35 35.86 -0.23
CA VAL A 32 -15.71 36.07 0.29
C VAL A 32 -16.54 34.81 0.07
N LEU A 33 -17.08 34.26 1.16
CA LEU A 33 -17.91 33.05 1.17
C LEU A 33 -19.40 33.38 1.13
N GLY A 34 -20.18 32.59 0.40
CA GLY A 34 -21.65 32.61 0.46
C GLY A 34 -22.21 31.94 1.73
N PRO A 35 -23.54 31.98 1.96
CA PRO A 35 -24.55 32.66 1.16
C PRO A 35 -24.67 34.14 1.55
N ARG A 36 -24.33 35.04 0.62
CA ARG A 36 -24.50 36.48 0.82
C ARG A 36 -24.61 37.22 -0.50
N THR A 37 -25.28 38.35 -0.49
CA THR A 37 -25.24 39.30 -1.60
C THR A 37 -24.14 40.32 -1.30
N TYR A 38 -23.08 40.32 -2.08
CA TYR A 38 -21.96 41.23 -1.93
C TYR A 38 -22.13 42.44 -2.85
N VAL A 39 -21.97 43.64 -2.31
CA VAL A 39 -22.03 44.88 -3.08
C VAL A 39 -20.60 45.38 -3.25
N CYS A 40 -20.05 45.29 -4.46
CA CYS A 40 -18.70 45.76 -4.74
C CYS A 40 -18.62 47.28 -4.58
N LEU A 41 -17.65 47.74 -3.80
CA LEU A 41 -17.35 49.16 -3.64
C LEU A 41 -16.64 49.74 -4.88
N LYS A 42 -16.52 51.07 -4.95
CA LYS A 42 -15.89 51.76 -6.10
C LYS A 42 -14.40 51.42 -6.26
N ASP A 43 -13.74 51.13 -5.15
CA ASP A 43 -12.33 50.75 -5.08
C ASP A 43 -12.13 49.24 -5.03
N GLU A 44 -13.14 48.45 -5.35
CA GLU A 44 -13.07 46.99 -5.36
C GLU A 44 -13.36 46.44 -6.75
N ARG A 45 -12.74 45.30 -7.05
CA ARG A 45 -12.95 44.59 -8.30
C ARG A 45 -13.11 43.10 -8.03
N LEU A 46 -14.20 42.53 -8.53
CA LEU A 46 -14.36 41.08 -8.62
C LEU A 46 -13.32 40.52 -9.60
N VAL A 47 -12.44 39.65 -9.11
CA VAL A 47 -11.38 39.01 -9.92
C VAL A 47 -11.62 37.53 -10.16
N PHE A 48 -12.39 36.86 -9.30
CA PHE A 48 -12.69 35.43 -9.41
C PHE A 48 -14.08 35.09 -8.87
N GLY A 49 -14.74 34.10 -9.48
CA GLY A 49 -16.06 33.59 -9.09
C GLY A 49 -17.25 34.34 -9.70
N PRO A 50 -18.51 34.00 -9.32
CA PRO A 50 -18.91 32.97 -8.34
C PRO A 50 -18.57 31.55 -8.78
N THR A 51 -17.87 30.82 -7.92
CA THR A 51 -17.47 29.42 -8.17
C THR A 51 -17.87 28.55 -6.98
N GLN A 52 -18.27 27.31 -7.26
CA GLN A 52 -18.60 26.31 -6.26
C GLN A 52 -17.36 25.91 -5.45
N MET A 53 -17.55 25.68 -4.15
CA MET A 53 -16.53 25.18 -3.24
C MET A 53 -16.10 23.76 -3.63
N VAL A 54 -14.84 23.45 -3.35
CA VAL A 54 -14.29 22.13 -3.60
C VAL A 54 -14.89 21.16 -2.59
N THR A 55 -15.56 20.13 -3.09
CA THR A 55 -16.19 19.08 -2.28
C THR A 55 -15.41 17.78 -2.47
N VAL A 56 -14.80 17.30 -1.39
CA VAL A 56 -14.05 16.04 -1.39
C VAL A 56 -14.87 14.97 -0.68
N THR A 57 -15.17 13.87 -1.35
CA THR A 57 -15.91 12.74 -0.78
C THR A 57 -15.03 11.86 0.11
N ARG A 58 -15.64 10.96 0.91
CA ARG A 58 -14.94 10.05 1.84
C ARG A 58 -13.85 9.17 1.20
N MET A 59 -13.99 8.87 -0.09
CA MET A 59 -13.09 7.97 -0.81
C MET A 59 -12.20 8.68 -1.82
N THR A 60 -12.15 10.01 -1.77
CA THR A 60 -11.38 10.84 -2.69
C THR A 60 -10.47 11.80 -1.94
N TYR A 61 -9.47 12.32 -2.63
CA TYR A 61 -8.60 13.39 -2.16
C TYR A 61 -8.31 14.37 -3.30
N CYS A 62 -7.83 15.56 -2.96
CA CYS A 62 -7.33 16.52 -3.93
C CYS A 62 -5.99 17.09 -3.50
N ILE A 63 -5.23 17.59 -4.49
CA ILE A 63 -3.92 18.19 -4.28
C ILE A 63 -4.03 19.68 -4.58
N ILE A 64 -3.63 20.49 -3.62
CA ILE A 64 -3.70 21.95 -3.67
C ILE A 64 -2.28 22.48 -3.73
N LYS A 65 -1.98 23.22 -4.78
CA LYS A 65 -0.71 23.90 -4.96
C LYS A 65 -0.73 25.25 -4.27
N ASN A 66 0.41 25.61 -3.72
CA ASN A 66 0.62 26.85 -2.98
C ASN A 66 -0.35 27.00 -1.78
N PRO A 67 -0.40 26.01 -0.87
CA PRO A 67 -1.36 26.02 0.23
C PRO A 67 -1.16 27.24 1.13
N VAL A 68 -2.26 27.69 1.74
CA VAL A 68 -2.21 28.76 2.74
C VAL A 68 -1.46 28.33 3.99
N MET A 69 -0.71 29.28 4.56
CA MET A 69 -0.09 29.09 5.86
C MET A 69 -1.10 29.36 6.98
N TRP A 70 -1.18 28.45 7.94
CA TRP A 70 -2.05 28.55 9.11
C TRP A 70 -1.24 28.90 10.35
N ASP A 71 -1.84 29.65 11.27
CA ASP A 71 -1.29 29.88 12.60
C ASP A 71 -1.66 28.73 13.56
N ASP A 72 -1.11 28.77 14.77
CA ASP A 72 -1.38 27.77 15.82
C ASP A 72 -2.86 27.72 16.26
N SER A 73 -3.64 28.75 15.90
CA SER A 73 -5.08 28.84 16.20
C SER A 73 -5.96 28.32 15.05
N GLY A 74 -5.36 27.92 13.92
CA GLY A 74 -6.07 27.46 12.73
C GLY A 74 -6.64 28.58 11.86
N ALA A 75 -6.15 29.82 12.01
CA ALA A 75 -6.47 30.95 11.14
C ALA A 75 -5.38 31.17 10.08
N PRO A 76 -5.73 31.66 8.88
CA PRO A 76 -4.75 31.93 7.84
C PRO A 76 -3.80 33.06 8.28
N ILE A 77 -2.49 32.86 8.12
CA ILE A 77 -1.49 33.88 8.40
C ILE A 77 -1.61 34.99 7.37
N ILE A 78 -1.77 36.23 7.84
CA ILE A 78 -1.91 37.42 7.00
C ILE A 78 -0.59 38.22 7.07
N ASP A 79 -0.07 38.64 5.91
CA ASP A 79 1.10 39.51 5.83
C ASP A 79 0.76 40.96 6.21
N LYS A 80 1.78 41.81 6.39
CA LYS A 80 1.63 43.24 6.76
C LYS A 80 0.74 44.04 5.80
N SER A 81 0.64 43.59 4.56
CA SER A 81 -0.23 44.17 3.53
C SER A 81 -1.70 43.82 3.70
N GLY A 82 -2.05 42.82 4.51
CA GLY A 82 -3.42 42.29 4.61
C GLY A 82 -3.69 41.11 3.67
N GLN A 83 -2.69 40.63 2.93
CA GLN A 83 -2.81 39.47 2.04
C GLN A 83 -2.54 38.16 2.77
N VAL A 84 -3.29 37.11 2.42
CA VAL A 84 -3.06 35.76 2.95
C VAL A 84 -1.72 35.23 2.46
N LYS A 85 -0.91 34.71 3.39
CA LYS A 85 0.39 34.13 3.10
C LYS A 85 0.22 32.69 2.62
N ILE A 86 0.84 32.40 1.48
CA ILE A 86 0.85 31.07 0.85
C ILE A 86 2.27 30.50 0.84
N ASN A 87 2.38 29.18 0.83
CA ASN A 87 3.65 28.48 0.71
C ASN A 87 3.93 28.13 -0.76
N LEU A 88 4.64 29.01 -1.45
CA LEU A 88 4.84 28.91 -2.90
C LEU A 88 5.72 27.71 -3.27
N GLY A 89 5.22 26.85 -4.16
CA GLY A 89 5.92 25.66 -4.64
C GLY A 89 5.60 24.38 -3.87
N ASP A 90 4.93 24.50 -2.72
CA ASP A 90 4.50 23.35 -1.93
C ASP A 90 3.12 22.86 -2.37
N GLU A 91 2.84 21.60 -2.04
CA GLU A 91 1.58 20.93 -2.35
C GLU A 91 0.97 20.35 -1.07
N GLU A 92 -0.32 20.58 -0.86
CA GLU A 92 -1.09 20.07 0.28
C GLU A 92 -2.15 19.09 -0.21
N TYR A 93 -2.25 17.95 0.46
CA TYR A 93 -3.26 16.93 0.20
C TYR A 93 -4.44 17.15 1.13
N ARG A 94 -5.62 17.46 0.57
CA ARG A 94 -6.86 17.58 1.35
C ARG A 94 -7.74 16.35 1.13
N PHE A 95 -8.20 15.79 2.24
CA PHE A 95 -9.07 14.62 2.31
C PHE A 95 -10.52 15.05 2.55
N HIS A 96 -11.41 14.09 2.82
CA HIS A 96 -12.80 14.38 3.12
C HIS A 96 -12.96 15.35 4.30
N GLN A 97 -13.57 16.50 4.01
CA GLN A 97 -13.93 17.54 4.95
C GLN A 97 -15.14 18.30 4.42
N ASP A 98 -15.63 19.27 5.19
CA ASP A 98 -16.68 20.16 4.71
C ASP A 98 -16.24 20.93 3.46
N PRO A 99 -17.16 21.23 2.52
CA PRO A 99 -16.82 21.96 1.30
C PRO A 99 -16.05 23.24 1.61
N PHE A 100 -14.90 23.40 0.97
CA PHE A 100 -13.99 24.49 1.25
C PHE A 100 -13.73 25.34 0.01
N ALA A 101 -13.50 26.63 0.23
CA ALA A 101 -13.08 27.54 -0.81
C ALA A 101 -11.54 27.54 -0.94
N LEU A 102 -11.05 27.89 -2.12
CA LEU A 102 -9.63 28.13 -2.34
C LEU A 102 -9.31 29.59 -2.03
N TYR A 103 -8.21 29.82 -1.33
CA TYR A 103 -7.73 31.17 -1.07
C TYR A 103 -7.06 31.76 -2.33
N PRO A 104 -6.94 33.10 -2.43
CA PRO A 104 -6.24 33.73 -3.53
C PRO A 104 -4.80 33.22 -3.66
N GLY A 105 -4.47 32.60 -4.79
CA GLY A 105 -3.16 32.00 -5.06
C GLY A 105 -3.09 30.49 -4.87
N GLU A 106 -4.02 29.89 -4.11
CA GLU A 106 -4.18 28.43 -4.09
C GLU A 106 -4.70 27.94 -5.44
N GLN A 107 -4.21 26.78 -5.89
CA GLN A 107 -4.65 26.16 -7.13
C GLN A 107 -4.97 24.69 -6.89
N LEU A 108 -6.18 24.27 -7.24
CA LEU A 108 -6.53 22.87 -7.29
C LEU A 108 -5.86 22.23 -8.51
N THR A 109 -5.16 21.11 -8.31
CA THR A 109 -4.73 20.28 -9.44
C THR A 109 -6.00 19.67 -10.03
N ASP A 110 -6.39 20.07 -11.26
CA ASP A 110 -7.73 19.99 -11.90
C ASP A 110 -8.56 18.68 -11.77
N THR A 111 -8.01 17.61 -11.19
CA THR A 111 -8.66 16.31 -10.98
C THR A 111 -8.72 15.93 -9.50
N ILE A 112 -9.92 15.72 -8.97
CA ILE A 112 -10.13 14.97 -7.71
C ILE A 112 -9.77 13.51 -7.98
N LYS A 113 -8.99 12.90 -7.09
CA LYS A 113 -8.47 11.54 -7.24
C LYS A 113 -9.07 10.60 -6.21
N ASP A 114 -9.28 9.34 -6.57
CA ASP A 114 -9.72 8.30 -5.65
C ASP A 114 -8.59 7.87 -4.72
N LEU A 115 -8.92 7.59 -3.46
CA LEU A 115 -7.98 7.02 -2.49
C LEU A 115 -7.62 5.59 -2.90
N PRO A 116 -6.32 5.21 -2.88
CA PRO A 116 -5.95 3.85 -3.18
C PRO A 116 -6.39 2.93 -2.03
N VAL A 117 -7.17 1.92 -2.39
CA VAL A 117 -7.71 0.91 -1.46
C VAL A 117 -6.87 -0.34 -1.54
N VAL A 118 -6.39 -0.80 -0.39
CA VAL A 118 -5.68 -2.08 -0.26
C VAL A 118 -6.70 -3.15 0.10
N ALA A 119 -6.86 -4.13 -0.79
CA ALA A 119 -7.74 -5.27 -0.56
C ALA A 119 -7.21 -6.16 0.58
N ALA A 120 -8.08 -6.99 1.15
CA ALA A 120 -7.66 -8.01 2.10
C ALA A 120 -6.62 -8.94 1.46
N ASN A 121 -5.62 -9.38 2.24
CA ASN A 121 -4.49 -10.20 1.80
C ASN A 121 -3.53 -9.52 0.81
N CYS A 122 -3.61 -8.19 0.68
CA CYS A 122 -2.63 -7.38 -0.03
C CYS A 122 -1.96 -6.43 0.96
N ALA A 123 -0.72 -6.06 0.66
CA ALA A 123 -0.01 -5.02 1.39
C ALA A 123 0.63 -4.02 0.42
N LEU A 124 0.68 -2.76 0.85
CA LEU A 124 1.46 -1.71 0.20
C LEU A 124 2.80 -1.56 0.91
N ARG A 125 3.89 -1.60 0.13
CA ARG A 125 5.19 -1.17 0.63
C ARG A 125 5.27 0.35 0.58
N LEU A 126 5.42 0.96 1.75
CA LEU A 126 5.59 2.40 1.93
C LEU A 126 7.07 2.69 2.17
N ARG A 127 7.52 3.86 1.72
CA ARG A 127 8.87 4.39 1.96
C ARG A 127 8.73 5.86 2.37
N ALA A 128 9.28 6.22 3.52
CA ALA A 128 9.41 7.61 3.95
C ALA A 128 10.41 8.32 3.03
N VAL A 129 10.05 9.46 2.46
CA VAL A 129 11.00 10.29 1.70
C VAL A 129 11.66 11.34 2.59
N GLU A 130 10.94 11.81 3.60
CA GLU A 130 11.46 12.72 4.63
C GLU A 130 11.13 12.18 6.02
N GLU A 131 11.76 12.77 7.03
CA GLU A 131 11.45 12.46 8.42
C GLU A 131 10.10 13.07 8.82
N PHE A 132 9.20 12.28 9.39
CA PHE A 132 7.91 12.77 9.87
C PHE A 132 7.40 11.97 11.08
N LEU A 133 6.43 12.55 11.78
CA LEU A 133 5.66 11.88 12.83
C LEU A 133 4.29 11.48 12.27
N ASP A 134 3.94 10.21 12.39
CA ASP A 134 2.62 9.73 11.98
C ASP A 134 1.53 10.13 13.00
N ALA A 135 0.26 9.76 12.76
CA ALA A 135 -0.83 10.06 13.69
C ALA A 135 -0.77 9.27 15.00
N GLU A 136 0.00 8.18 15.04
CA GLU A 136 0.27 7.38 16.24
C GLU A 136 1.51 7.90 17.01
N SER A 137 2.06 9.04 16.57
CA SER A 137 3.29 9.65 17.10
C SER A 137 4.54 8.77 16.97
N VAL A 138 4.52 7.83 16.03
CA VAL A 138 5.69 7.08 15.59
C VAL A 138 6.53 7.97 14.67
N ARG A 139 7.81 8.07 15.00
CA ARG A 139 8.78 8.82 14.22
C ARG A 139 9.35 7.93 13.11
N HIS A 140 9.13 8.33 11.87
CA HIS A 140 9.71 7.68 10.70
C HIS A 140 10.88 8.48 10.18
N VAL A 141 12.00 7.81 9.90
CA VAL A 141 13.21 8.43 9.33
C VAL A 141 13.17 8.37 7.81
N ALA A 142 13.75 9.36 7.14
CA ALA A 142 13.88 9.34 5.67
C ALA A 142 14.52 8.03 5.17
N GLY A 143 13.90 7.41 4.16
CA GLY A 143 14.30 6.13 3.58
C GLY A 143 13.78 4.90 4.33
N GLU A 144 13.13 5.06 5.49
CA GLU A 144 12.50 3.95 6.21
C GLU A 144 11.38 3.33 5.38
N GLU A 145 11.30 1.99 5.38
CA GLU A 145 10.28 1.23 4.66
C GLU A 145 9.45 0.38 5.61
N TRP A 146 8.14 0.39 5.40
CA TRP A 146 7.20 -0.43 6.15
C TRP A 146 6.07 -0.94 5.24
N LEU A 147 5.25 -1.85 5.78
CA LEU A 147 4.10 -2.42 5.07
C LEU A 147 2.80 -1.86 5.66
N PHE A 148 1.89 -1.46 4.79
CA PHE A 148 0.49 -1.21 5.14
C PHE A 148 -0.34 -2.41 4.70
N GLU A 149 -0.85 -3.17 5.67
CA GLU A 149 -1.66 -4.38 5.43
C GLU A 149 -3.14 -4.00 5.25
N GLY A 150 -3.78 -4.54 4.20
CA GLY A 150 -5.21 -4.39 4.00
C GLY A 150 -6.05 -5.30 4.93
N PRO A 151 -7.37 -5.10 5.04
CA PRO A 151 -8.18 -4.19 4.23
C PRO A 151 -8.21 -2.76 4.78
N GLY A 152 -7.93 -1.77 3.92
CA GLY A 152 -7.98 -0.37 4.31
C GLY A 152 -7.68 0.59 3.17
N ALA A 153 -8.23 1.79 3.24
CA ALA A 153 -7.79 2.90 2.40
C ALA A 153 -6.68 3.66 3.13
N ILE A 154 -5.64 4.08 2.38
CA ILE A 154 -4.60 4.91 2.96
C ILE A 154 -5.15 6.32 3.18
N THR A 155 -5.30 6.75 4.44
CA THR A 155 -5.89 8.05 4.81
C THR A 155 -4.83 9.02 5.32
N SER A 156 -5.24 10.28 5.58
CA SER A 156 -4.41 11.41 6.05
C SER A 156 -3.43 11.10 7.18
N THR A 157 -3.72 10.11 8.02
CA THR A 157 -2.83 9.57 9.06
C THR A 157 -1.42 9.25 8.56
N TYR A 158 -1.29 8.81 7.30
CA TYR A 158 -0.01 8.40 6.71
C TYR A 158 0.61 9.45 5.74
N TRP A 159 -0.03 10.61 5.55
CA TRP A 159 0.28 11.58 4.48
C TRP A 159 0.65 12.99 4.95
N ARG A 160 1.08 13.17 6.21
CA ARG A 160 1.49 14.51 6.71
C ARG A 160 2.76 15.09 6.05
N SER A 161 3.41 14.39 5.12
CA SER A 161 4.41 14.95 4.20
C SER A 161 4.20 14.36 2.78
N PRO A 162 4.22 15.19 1.72
CA PRO A 162 3.69 14.83 0.39
C PRO A 162 4.54 13.84 -0.43
N PHE A 163 5.57 13.23 0.14
CA PHE A 163 6.58 12.53 -0.67
C PHE A 163 6.69 11.01 -0.47
N ALA A 164 5.90 10.37 0.38
CA ALA A 164 5.91 8.91 0.43
C ALA A 164 5.10 8.35 -0.76
N LEU A 165 5.74 7.84 -1.82
CA LEU A 165 5.44 6.52 -2.41
C LEU A 165 6.15 6.24 -3.73
N THR A 166 7.02 5.21 -3.71
CA THR A 166 7.10 4.25 -4.82
C THR A 166 6.36 2.99 -4.37
N SER A 167 5.08 2.86 -4.73
CA SER A 167 4.27 1.71 -4.33
C SER A 167 4.55 0.52 -5.26
N SER A 168 4.86 -0.63 -4.66
CA SER A 168 4.72 -1.94 -5.30
C SER A 168 3.66 -2.70 -4.53
N VAL A 169 2.51 -2.96 -5.14
CA VAL A 169 1.47 -3.81 -4.57
C VAL A 169 1.96 -5.25 -4.62
N SER A 170 1.89 -5.94 -3.50
CA SER A 170 2.23 -7.36 -3.40
C SER A 170 1.03 -8.08 -2.79
N CYS A 171 0.28 -8.80 -3.63
CA CYS A 171 -0.82 -9.67 -3.22
C CYS A 171 -0.37 -11.11 -3.42
N TYR A 172 -0.25 -11.89 -2.34
CA TYR A 172 0.13 -13.29 -2.44
C TYR A 172 -0.85 -14.16 -1.66
N HIS A 173 -1.55 -15.03 -2.39
CA HIS A 173 -2.32 -16.12 -1.80
C HIS A 173 -1.45 -17.37 -1.84
N LEU A 174 -0.93 -17.78 -0.68
CA LEU A 174 0.03 -18.88 -0.61
C LEU A 174 -0.68 -20.17 -0.18
N ARG A 175 -0.48 -21.24 -0.95
CA ARG A 175 -0.93 -22.59 -0.57
C ARG A 175 0.14 -23.32 0.26
N TYR A 176 1.42 -23.16 -0.07
CA TYR A 176 2.55 -23.77 0.64
C TYR A 176 3.83 -22.93 0.47
N PHE A 177 4.61 -22.76 1.53
CA PHE A 177 5.94 -22.12 1.49
C PHE A 177 6.93 -22.95 2.30
N SER A 178 8.13 -23.17 1.79
CA SER A 178 9.25 -23.67 2.58
C SER A 178 10.20 -22.49 2.84
N ASN A 179 10.45 -22.14 4.11
CA ASN A 179 11.40 -21.10 4.45
C ASN A 179 12.82 -21.73 4.58
N PRO A 180 13.78 -21.41 3.69
CA PRO A 180 15.14 -21.95 3.76
C PRO A 180 16.01 -21.26 4.84
N PHE A 181 15.58 -20.15 5.43
CA PHE A 181 16.28 -19.46 6.52
C PHE A 181 15.69 -19.85 7.89
N CYS A 182 16.14 -20.98 8.42
CA CYS A 182 16.03 -21.25 9.85
C CYS A 182 17.39 -21.75 10.35
N LYS A 183 18.29 -20.79 10.64
CA LYS A 183 19.39 -21.03 11.57
C LYS A 183 18.96 -20.48 12.93
N GLU A 184 18.86 -21.40 13.88
CA GLU A 184 19.04 -21.26 15.32
C GLU A 184 18.13 -20.29 16.10
N ASN A 185 17.39 -20.89 17.04
CA ASN A 185 16.84 -20.32 18.28
C ASN A 185 15.69 -19.31 18.16
N SER A 186 14.46 -19.82 18.14
CA SER A 186 13.46 -19.50 19.18
C SER A 186 12.20 -20.33 18.97
N TRP A 187 11.63 -20.82 20.08
CA TRP A 187 10.41 -21.59 20.16
C TRP A 187 9.22 -20.77 19.64
N LEU A 188 8.76 -21.07 18.42
CA LEU A 188 7.40 -20.90 17.87
C LEU A 188 7.49 -21.10 16.35
N ILE A 189 7.91 -22.30 15.94
CA ILE A 189 7.64 -22.75 14.57
C ILE A 189 6.16 -23.10 14.56
N TRP A 190 5.32 -22.20 14.05
CA TRP A 190 3.96 -22.53 13.64
C TRP A 190 4.06 -23.49 12.45
N LEU A 191 4.36 -24.74 12.77
CA LEU A 191 4.16 -25.90 11.92
C LEU A 191 2.64 -26.03 11.82
N VAL A 192 2.03 -25.34 10.86
CA VAL A 192 0.67 -25.66 10.47
C VAL A 192 0.75 -27.08 9.93
N HIS A 193 0.35 -28.04 10.75
CA HIS A 193 -0.13 -29.32 10.29
C HIS A 193 -1.29 -29.00 9.33
N ILE A 194 -1.00 -28.80 8.04
CA ILE A 194 -2.03 -28.67 7.01
C ILE A 194 -2.53 -30.08 6.71
N THR A 195 -3.22 -30.65 7.70
CA THR A 195 -4.32 -31.57 7.43
C THR A 195 -5.47 -30.67 7.01
N PHE A 196 -6.05 -30.93 5.84
CA PHE A 196 -7.19 -30.26 5.18
C PHE A 196 -6.83 -29.36 3.97
N PRO A 197 -7.39 -29.65 2.77
CA PRO A 197 -7.23 -28.84 1.56
C PRO A 197 -7.99 -27.50 1.58
N SER A 198 -8.43 -27.03 2.75
CA SER A 198 -9.30 -25.86 2.92
C SER A 198 -8.73 -24.73 3.77
N CYS A 199 -7.51 -24.84 4.30
CA CYS A 199 -6.89 -23.78 5.09
C CYS A 199 -6.01 -22.91 4.19
N THR A 200 -6.54 -21.76 3.78
CA THR A 200 -5.76 -20.71 3.10
C THR A 200 -5.05 -19.86 4.14
N ALA A 201 -3.73 -19.77 4.09
CA ALA A 201 -2.94 -18.88 4.94
C ALA A 201 -2.33 -17.77 4.08
N THR A 202 -2.44 -16.53 4.54
CA THR A 202 -1.83 -15.37 3.88
C THR A 202 -0.48 -15.11 4.51
N TYR A 203 0.57 -14.98 3.71
CA TYR A 203 1.89 -14.61 4.17
C TYR A 203 2.32 -13.29 3.54
N TYR A 204 2.65 -12.32 4.39
CA TYR A 204 3.16 -11.02 4.01
C TYR A 204 4.70 -11.07 4.03
N PRO A 205 5.39 -10.99 2.87
CA PRO A 205 6.84 -11.07 2.83
C PRO A 205 7.47 -9.86 3.51
N ARG A 206 8.51 -10.10 4.31
CA ARG A 206 9.34 -9.03 4.87
C ARG A 206 10.20 -8.39 3.77
N LYS A 207 10.73 -7.18 4.02
CA LYS A 207 11.53 -6.43 3.05
C LYS A 207 12.73 -7.20 2.50
N GLU A 208 13.34 -8.06 3.30
CA GLU A 208 14.48 -8.89 2.93
C GLU A 208 14.10 -10.19 2.19
N VAL A 209 12.81 -10.53 2.11
CA VAL A 209 12.32 -11.79 1.56
C VAL A 209 11.84 -11.59 0.12
N THR A 210 12.48 -12.29 -0.81
CA THR A 210 12.01 -12.41 -2.19
C THR A 210 11.24 -13.72 -2.36
N ILE A 211 10.04 -13.65 -2.92
CA ILE A 211 9.24 -14.83 -3.26
C ILE A 211 9.69 -15.34 -4.62
N VAL A 212 10.20 -16.58 -4.66
CA VAL A 212 10.67 -17.21 -5.91
C VAL A 212 9.50 -17.86 -6.67
N GLY A 213 8.47 -18.30 -5.97
CA GLY A 213 7.24 -18.86 -6.54
C GLY A 213 6.56 -19.85 -5.59
N PRO A 214 5.29 -20.21 -5.85
CA PRO A 214 4.64 -21.30 -5.13
C PRO A 214 5.16 -22.66 -5.62
N GLU A 215 5.46 -23.56 -4.68
CA GLU A 215 5.83 -24.95 -4.97
C GLU A 215 4.63 -25.89 -4.73
N GLU A 216 4.39 -26.80 -5.66
CA GLU A 216 3.31 -27.78 -5.56
C GLU A 216 3.74 -29.03 -4.80
N ALA A 217 2.89 -29.49 -3.90
CA ALA A 217 3.15 -30.71 -3.15
C ALA A 217 2.89 -31.95 -4.01
N GLN A 218 3.77 -32.95 -3.89
CA GLN A 218 3.70 -34.22 -4.59
C GLN A 218 2.81 -35.20 -3.83
N ILE A 219 1.92 -35.91 -4.54
CA ILE A 219 1.04 -36.92 -3.94
C ILE A 219 1.72 -38.28 -4.03
N ILE A 220 1.93 -38.91 -2.88
CA ILE A 220 2.42 -40.28 -2.76
C ILE A 220 1.21 -41.21 -2.63
N GLU A 221 0.93 -41.96 -3.69
CA GLU A 221 -0.11 -42.99 -3.71
C GLU A 221 0.29 -44.20 -2.85
N ILE A 222 -0.70 -45.01 -2.47
CA ILE A 222 -0.45 -46.31 -1.83
C ILE A 222 0.39 -47.17 -2.77
N ASN A 223 1.36 -47.91 -2.23
CA ASN A 223 2.32 -48.72 -3.00
C ASN A 223 3.20 -47.88 -3.93
N SER A 224 3.42 -46.61 -3.63
CA SER A 224 4.40 -45.76 -4.31
C SER A 224 5.37 -45.13 -3.32
N ALA A 225 6.51 -44.68 -3.82
CA ALA A 225 7.52 -43.99 -3.04
C ALA A 225 8.22 -42.92 -3.89
N LEU A 226 8.52 -41.77 -3.29
CA LEU A 226 9.34 -40.74 -3.92
C LEU A 226 10.81 -41.01 -3.65
N CYS A 227 11.64 -41.00 -4.68
CA CYS A 227 13.09 -40.98 -4.57
C CYS A 227 13.57 -39.54 -4.58
N LEU A 228 14.08 -39.09 -3.45
CA LEU A 228 14.62 -37.75 -3.26
C LEU A 228 16.15 -37.80 -3.27
N LYS A 229 16.76 -36.68 -3.66
CA LYS A 229 18.20 -36.45 -3.59
C LYS A 229 18.47 -35.16 -2.82
N ALA A 230 19.43 -35.20 -1.90
CA ALA A 230 19.88 -34.02 -1.17
C ALA A 230 20.74 -33.13 -2.08
N THR A 231 20.41 -31.84 -2.16
CA THR A 231 21.23 -30.82 -2.86
C THR A 231 22.23 -30.15 -1.93
N ARG A 232 22.08 -30.31 -0.61
CA ARG A 232 23.00 -29.87 0.46
C ARG A 232 22.83 -30.80 1.66
N ASP A 233 23.72 -30.70 2.63
CA ASP A 233 23.54 -31.39 3.90
C ASP A 233 22.27 -30.83 4.59
N CYS A 234 21.30 -31.71 4.85
CA CYS A 234 19.99 -31.33 5.37
C CYS A 234 19.43 -32.39 6.30
N ILE A 235 18.34 -32.07 7.00
CA ILE A 235 17.61 -33.02 7.84
C ILE A 235 16.30 -33.35 7.12
N ASP A 236 16.03 -34.64 6.92
CA ASP A 236 14.79 -35.10 6.28
C ASP A 236 13.55 -34.89 7.18
N ARG A 237 12.35 -35.07 6.62
CA ARG A 237 11.07 -34.97 7.37
C ARG A 237 11.00 -35.91 8.58
N ASN A 238 11.76 -37.00 8.58
CA ASN A 238 11.77 -38.00 9.65
C ASN A 238 12.85 -37.70 10.72
N GLY A 239 13.60 -36.59 10.59
CA GLY A 239 14.65 -36.18 11.52
C GLY A 239 16.02 -36.80 11.24
N ASN A 240 16.23 -37.49 10.12
CA ASN A 240 17.52 -38.08 9.78
C ASN A 240 18.39 -37.08 9.02
N SER A 241 19.66 -36.98 9.40
CA SER A 241 20.66 -36.21 8.65
C SER A 241 21.00 -36.87 7.32
N ARG A 242 20.94 -36.09 6.24
CA ARG A 242 21.28 -36.48 4.87
C ARG A 242 22.48 -35.68 4.40
N VAL A 243 23.39 -36.33 3.68
CA VAL A 243 24.57 -35.66 3.09
C VAL A 243 24.32 -35.26 1.63
N PHE A 244 25.08 -34.29 1.14
CA PHE A 244 25.04 -33.86 -0.26
C PHE A 244 25.08 -35.04 -1.24
N GLY A 245 24.08 -35.11 -2.12
CA GLY A 245 23.99 -36.13 -3.17
C GLY A 245 23.42 -37.48 -2.74
N GLU A 246 23.19 -37.69 -1.43
CA GLU A 246 22.52 -38.88 -0.91
C GLU A 246 21.11 -39.01 -1.49
N LYS A 247 20.72 -40.25 -1.81
CA LYS A 247 19.36 -40.57 -2.29
C LYS A 247 18.63 -41.44 -1.28
N TRP A 248 17.37 -41.13 -1.01
CA TRP A 248 16.51 -41.93 -0.14
C TRP A 248 15.09 -42.04 -0.70
N LEU A 249 14.31 -42.96 -0.11
CA LEU A 249 12.93 -43.21 -0.49
C LEU A 249 11.97 -42.75 0.62
N VAL A 250 11.00 -41.93 0.26
CA VAL A 250 9.86 -41.57 1.10
C VAL A 250 8.66 -42.43 0.69
N ARG A 251 8.18 -43.27 1.62
CA ARG A 251 7.13 -44.27 1.36
C ARG A 251 5.79 -43.94 2.01
N THR A 252 5.76 -42.95 2.90
CA THR A 252 4.55 -42.60 3.63
C THR A 252 3.51 -42.06 2.65
N PRO A 253 2.37 -42.75 2.44
CA PRO A 253 1.35 -42.27 1.52
C PRO A 253 0.75 -40.96 2.02
N GLY A 254 0.45 -40.06 1.10
CA GLY A 254 -0.06 -38.72 1.41
C GLY A 254 0.68 -37.62 0.67
N VAL A 255 0.50 -36.40 1.14
CA VAL A 255 1.06 -35.20 0.51
C VAL A 255 2.47 -34.94 1.02
N TYR A 256 3.43 -34.90 0.09
CA TYR A 256 4.82 -34.59 0.36
C TYR A 256 5.22 -33.27 -0.30
N LEU A 257 5.56 -32.27 0.52
CA LEU A 257 6.12 -31.02 0.04
C LEU A 257 7.64 -31.17 0.01
N VAL A 258 8.23 -31.04 -1.17
CA VAL A 258 9.68 -31.15 -1.36
C VAL A 258 10.36 -29.97 -0.66
N GLY A 259 11.32 -30.25 0.21
CA GLY A 259 12.07 -29.21 0.92
C GLY A 259 12.99 -28.41 0.00
N ALA A 260 13.43 -27.22 0.44
CA ALA A 260 14.34 -26.36 -0.34
C ALA A 260 15.69 -27.01 -0.69
N TYR A 261 16.12 -28.01 0.08
CA TYR A 261 17.38 -28.76 -0.13
C TYR A 261 17.15 -30.18 -0.65
N GLU A 262 15.93 -30.50 -1.07
CA GLU A 262 15.54 -31.80 -1.60
C GLU A 262 15.17 -31.64 -3.08
N VAL A 263 15.55 -32.60 -3.91
CA VAL A 263 15.13 -32.65 -5.31
C VAL A 263 14.50 -34.01 -5.59
N LEU A 264 13.32 -33.99 -6.22
CA LEU A 264 12.65 -35.20 -6.70
C LEU A 264 13.44 -35.78 -7.89
N VAL A 265 13.94 -37.01 -7.73
CA VAL A 265 14.63 -37.74 -8.80
C VAL A 265 13.64 -38.56 -9.61
N GLU A 266 12.83 -39.38 -8.93
CA GLU A 266 11.87 -40.27 -9.57
C GLU A 266 10.79 -40.76 -8.59
N THR A 267 9.65 -41.18 -9.12
CA THR A 267 8.61 -41.87 -8.37
C THR A 267 8.69 -43.37 -8.66
N ARG A 268 8.90 -44.18 -7.63
CA ARG A 268 8.99 -45.64 -7.73
C ARG A 268 7.69 -46.28 -7.26
N LYS A 269 7.12 -47.17 -8.08
CA LYS A 269 6.01 -48.03 -7.66
C LYS A 269 6.55 -49.31 -7.03
N ALA A 270 5.94 -49.73 -5.94
CA ALA A 270 6.23 -51.01 -5.31
C ALA A 270 5.61 -52.13 -6.16
N TYR A 271 6.33 -53.24 -6.28
CA TYR A 271 5.78 -54.45 -6.89
C TYR A 271 5.01 -55.24 -5.83
N ILE A 272 3.75 -55.55 -6.14
CA ILE A 272 2.91 -56.38 -5.29
C ILE A 272 3.15 -57.84 -5.66
N LEU A 273 3.76 -58.62 -4.75
CA LEU A 273 4.00 -60.05 -4.94
C LEU A 273 2.76 -60.84 -4.49
N THR A 274 2.27 -61.72 -5.35
CA THR A 274 1.22 -62.71 -5.05
C THR A 274 1.82 -64.12 -5.06
N GLU A 275 1.05 -65.13 -4.63
CA GLU A 275 1.48 -66.54 -4.62
C GLU A 275 1.90 -67.06 -6.00
N THR A 276 1.50 -66.37 -7.07
CA THR A 276 1.78 -66.73 -8.46
C THR A 276 2.89 -65.91 -9.11
N VAL A 277 3.46 -64.90 -8.43
CA VAL A 277 4.39 -63.94 -9.01
C VAL A 277 5.75 -63.99 -8.31
N ARG A 278 6.82 -64.14 -9.09
CA ARG A 278 8.22 -64.00 -8.64
C ARG A 278 8.92 -62.89 -9.40
N ILE A 279 9.82 -62.17 -8.73
CA ILE A 279 10.64 -61.11 -9.35
C ILE A 279 12.11 -61.51 -9.24
N PHE A 280 12.84 -61.37 -10.35
CA PHE A 280 14.28 -61.50 -10.37
C PHE A 280 14.91 -60.14 -10.10
N ILE A 281 15.78 -60.07 -9.11
CA ILE A 281 16.50 -58.85 -8.74
C ILE A 281 17.95 -59.03 -9.17
N SER A 282 18.47 -58.06 -9.93
CA SER A 282 19.91 -57.95 -10.19
C SER A 282 20.46 -56.73 -9.43
N GLN A 283 21.60 -56.91 -8.77
CA GLN A 283 22.36 -55.81 -8.17
C GLN A 283 23.54 -55.50 -9.07
N HIS A 284 23.60 -54.27 -9.56
CA HIS A 284 24.83 -53.75 -10.15
C HIS A 284 25.69 -53.21 -8.99
N VAL A 285 26.81 -53.88 -8.73
CA VAL A 285 27.88 -53.43 -7.83
C VAL A 285 28.71 -52.38 -8.56
#